data_AF-A0A7S0SQW6-F1
#
_entry.id   AF-A0A7S0SQW6-F1
#
_cell.length_a   1.000
_cell.length_b   1.000
_cell.length_c   1.000
_cell.angle_alpha   90.00
_cell.angle_beta   90.00
_cell.angle_gamma   90.00
#
_symmetry.space_group_name_H-M   'P 1'
#
loop_
_entity.id
_entity.type
_entity.pdbx_description
1 polymer ?
#
loop_
_entity_poly.entity_id
_entity_poly.type
_entity_poly.pdbx_seq_one_letter_code
_entity_poly.pdbx_strand_id
1 'polypeptide(L)'
;MLYMIFSQYGKVIDIIACKGLKLRGQAWVVFQDITTATNALKGKQGFNFFGKPLKIAYSKTTSNIIKRKELLNQSQNKSKRLREDDNDINTSNKRINTSNKILFAGNLPSNITLQSLTSIFQQSVGFVEVRLAPNANDSSKNHAFIEFIDDVSANMALKTLHGLQLSPTDTLQLTISN
;
A
#
# COMPACT_ATOMS: atom_id res chain seq x y z
N MET A 1 14.45 -6.91 24.20
CA MET A 1 14.90 -8.29 24.50
C MET A 1 14.03 -9.39 23.87
N LEU A 2 12.70 -9.42 24.08
CA LEU A 2 11.85 -10.45 23.45
C LEU A 2 11.97 -10.46 21.92
N TYR A 3 11.98 -9.29 21.29
CA TYR A 3 12.18 -9.16 19.83
C TYR A 3 13.44 -9.89 19.35
N MET A 4 14.59 -9.66 20.01
CA MET A 4 15.88 -10.27 19.65
C MET A 4 15.86 -11.80 19.75
N ILE A 5 15.09 -12.36 20.70
CA ILE A 5 14.98 -13.81 20.88
C ILE A 5 14.10 -14.42 19.79
N PHE A 6 13.01 -13.75 19.42
CA PHE A 6 11.99 -14.33 18.56
C PHE A 6 12.15 -14.00 17.08
N SER A 7 12.86 -12.92 16.72
CA SER A 7 13.11 -12.52 15.33
C SER A 7 13.96 -13.53 14.54
N GLN A 8 14.69 -14.42 15.23
CA GLN A 8 15.49 -15.47 14.57
C GLN A 8 14.64 -16.57 13.91
N TYR A 9 13.37 -16.73 14.33
CA TYR A 9 12.48 -17.77 13.81
C TYR A 9 11.61 -17.29 12.64
N GLY A 10 11.49 -15.98 12.46
CA GLY A 10 10.66 -15.38 11.42
C GLY A 10 10.30 -13.94 11.70
N LYS A 11 9.53 -13.33 10.78
CA LYS A 11 9.11 -11.94 10.90
C LYS A 11 8.09 -11.78 12.02
N VAL A 12 8.49 -11.05 13.06
CA VAL A 12 7.61 -10.63 14.16
C VAL A 12 6.89 -9.36 13.73
N ILE A 13 5.55 -9.40 13.77
CA ILE A 13 4.69 -8.25 13.46
C ILE A 13 4.56 -7.33 14.67
N ASP A 14 4.34 -7.93 15.85
CA ASP A 14 4.06 -7.16 17.07
C ASP A 14 4.46 -7.96 18.32
N ILE A 15 4.80 -7.24 19.40
CA ILE A 15 5.06 -7.82 20.73
C ILE A 15 4.35 -7.00 21.78
N ILE A 16 3.36 -7.62 22.42
CA ILE A 16 2.54 -6.98 23.45
C ILE A 16 2.99 -7.52 24.80
N ALA A 17 3.56 -6.66 25.65
CA ALA A 17 3.93 -7.00 27.03
C ALA A 17 3.25 -6.04 28.00
N CYS A 18 2.40 -6.56 28.88
CA CYS A 18 1.62 -5.76 29.81
C CYS A 18 2.35 -5.61 31.16
N LYS A 19 2.32 -4.40 31.73
CA LYS A 19 2.94 -4.10 33.04
C LYS A 19 1.98 -4.23 34.24
N GLY A 20 0.68 -4.42 34.00
CA GLY A 20 -0.32 -4.54 35.06
C GLY A 20 -0.12 -5.79 35.91
N LEU A 21 -0.47 -5.72 37.20
CA LEU A 21 -0.23 -6.80 38.18
C LEU A 21 -0.70 -8.18 37.72
N LYS A 22 -1.89 -8.27 37.10
CA LYS A 22 -2.48 -9.52 36.60
C LYS A 22 -1.77 -10.11 35.37
N LEU A 23 -1.14 -9.27 34.55
CA LEU A 23 -0.53 -9.67 33.26
C LEU A 23 1.00 -9.57 33.28
N ARG A 24 1.59 -9.18 34.42
CA ARG A 24 3.04 -9.04 34.59
C ARG A 24 3.71 -10.40 34.39
N GLY A 25 4.76 -10.42 33.56
CA GLY A 25 5.48 -11.64 33.22
C GLY A 25 4.87 -12.44 32.06
N GLN A 26 3.81 -11.92 31.43
CA GLN A 26 3.24 -12.48 30.21
C GLN A 26 3.47 -11.53 29.04
N ALA A 27 3.65 -12.11 27.86
CA ALA A 27 3.76 -11.38 26.61
C ALA A 27 3.15 -12.17 25.46
N TRP A 28 2.62 -11.46 24.47
CA TRP A 28 2.14 -12.03 23.22
C TRP A 28 3.09 -11.62 22.10
N VAL A 29 3.65 -12.60 21.41
CA VAL A 29 4.49 -12.40 20.23
C VAL A 29 3.67 -12.79 19.02
N VAL A 30 3.46 -11.84 18.12
CA VAL A 30 2.66 -12.03 16.91
C VAL A 30 3.61 -12.21 15.74
N PHE A 31 3.59 -13.40 15.13
CA PHE A 31 4.35 -13.69 13.91
C PHE A 31 3.52 -13.43 12.65
N GLN A 32 4.20 -13.25 11.53
CA GLN A 32 3.57 -13.20 10.22
C GLN A 32 2.94 -14.54 9.83
N ASP A 33 3.67 -15.64 10.05
CA ASP A 33 3.25 -16.98 9.62
C ASP A 33 3.13 -17.95 10.80
N ILE A 34 2.12 -18.82 10.76
CA ILE A 34 1.87 -19.81 11.82
C ILE A 34 3.00 -20.83 11.97
N THR A 35 3.68 -21.16 10.88
CA THR A 35 4.83 -22.07 10.85
C THR A 35 6.00 -21.49 11.65
N THR A 36 6.30 -20.21 11.46
CA THR A 36 7.34 -19.51 12.22
C THR A 36 7.01 -19.42 13.71
N ALA A 37 5.73 -19.22 14.06
CA ALA A 37 5.28 -19.27 15.45
C ALA A 37 5.46 -20.68 16.06
N THR A 38 5.17 -21.73 15.29
CA THR A 38 5.38 -23.13 15.70
C THR A 38 6.86 -23.42 15.98
N ASN A 39 7.74 -22.94 15.09
CA ASN A 39 9.19 -23.12 15.24
C ASN A 39 9.73 -22.36 16.46
N ALA A 40 9.27 -21.14 16.67
CA ALA A 40 9.61 -20.35 17.84
C ALA A 40 9.17 -21.01 19.15
N LEU A 41 7.95 -21.58 19.18
CA LEU A 41 7.44 -22.32 20.34
C LEU A 41 8.33 -23.52 20.64
N LYS A 42 8.62 -24.36 19.65
CA LYS A 42 9.48 -25.55 19.83
C LYS A 42 10.91 -25.17 20.24
N GLY A 43 11.47 -24.12 19.63
CA GLY A 43 12.86 -23.73 19.82
C GLY A 43 13.14 -22.92 21.09
N LYS A 44 12.13 -22.27 21.69
CA LYS A 44 12.29 -21.46 22.92
C LYS A 44 11.48 -21.95 24.11
N GLN A 45 10.81 -23.10 24.02
CA GLN A 45 10.17 -23.70 25.18
C GLN A 45 11.20 -24.04 26.25
N GLY A 46 10.98 -23.59 27.48
CA GLY A 46 11.90 -23.81 28.60
C GLY A 46 13.19 -22.99 28.54
N PHE A 47 13.37 -22.12 27.54
CA PHE A 47 14.57 -21.28 27.44
C PHE A 47 14.71 -20.39 28.69
N ASN A 48 15.88 -20.42 29.32
CA ASN A 48 16.09 -19.67 30.55
C ASN A 48 16.25 -18.17 30.24
N PHE A 49 15.27 -17.38 30.64
CA PHE A 49 15.21 -15.94 30.38
C PHE A 49 15.08 -15.19 31.71
N PHE A 50 16.08 -14.38 32.06
CA PHE A 50 16.18 -13.72 33.36
C PHE A 50 16.03 -14.68 34.55
N GLY A 51 16.68 -15.85 34.47
CA GLY A 51 16.67 -16.85 35.54
C GLY A 51 15.36 -17.62 35.68
N LYS A 52 14.40 -17.46 34.74
CA LYS A 52 13.16 -18.26 34.71
C LYS A 52 13.00 -18.93 33.34
N PRO A 53 12.62 -20.22 33.29
CA PRO A 53 12.33 -20.89 32.03
C PRO A 53 11.06 -20.31 31.39
N LEU A 54 11.14 -19.95 30.11
CA LEU A 54 9.99 -19.48 29.34
C LEU A 54 8.95 -20.59 29.18
N LYS A 55 7.68 -20.24 29.39
CA LYS A 55 6.53 -21.08 29.07
C LYS A 55 5.78 -20.46 27.90
N ILE A 56 5.82 -21.12 26.76
CA ILE A 56 5.23 -20.66 25.50
C ILE A 56 4.06 -21.56 25.15
N ALA A 57 2.95 -20.95 24.72
CA ALA A 57 1.76 -21.63 24.24
C ALA A 57 1.11 -20.77 23.14
N TYR A 58 0.28 -21.39 22.31
CA TYR A 58 -0.56 -20.62 21.40
C TYR A 58 -1.56 -19.75 22.17
N SER A 59 -1.86 -18.58 21.60
CA SER A 59 -2.91 -17.72 22.12
C SER A 59 -4.28 -18.38 21.92
N LYS A 60 -5.16 -18.26 22.92
CA LYS A 60 -6.56 -18.71 22.82
C LYS A 60 -7.36 -17.89 21.80
N THR A 61 -6.92 -16.66 21.53
CA THR A 61 -7.60 -15.72 20.64
C THR A 61 -6.62 -15.11 19.65
N THR A 62 -7.10 -14.82 18.46
CA THR A 62 -6.34 -14.13 17.42
C THR A 62 -6.11 -12.67 17.83
N SER A 63 -4.88 -12.18 17.65
CA SER A 63 -4.53 -10.79 17.98
C SER A 63 -5.26 -9.80 17.09
N ASN A 64 -5.55 -8.61 17.62
CA ASN A 64 -6.29 -7.57 16.89
C ASN A 64 -5.57 -7.14 15.61
N ILE A 65 -4.24 -7.17 15.59
CA ILE A 65 -3.45 -6.83 14.40
C ILE A 65 -3.62 -7.86 13.28
N ILE A 66 -3.70 -9.15 13.60
CA ILE A 66 -3.98 -10.21 12.61
C ILE A 66 -5.43 -10.11 12.13
N LYS A 67 -6.39 -9.89 13.03
CA LYS A 67 -7.80 -9.67 12.65
C LYS A 67 -7.95 -8.48 11.71
N ARG A 68 -7.30 -7.34 12.02
CA ARG A 68 -7.33 -6.15 11.17
C ARG A 68 -6.69 -6.43 9.80
N LYS A 69 -5.55 -7.14 9.77
CA LYS A 69 -4.86 -7.51 8.52
C LYS A 69 -5.72 -8.43 7.65
N GLU A 70 -6.38 -9.40 8.26
CA GLU A 70 -7.28 -10.33 7.56
C GLU A 70 -8.50 -9.60 6.98
N LEU A 71 -9.10 -8.68 7.73
CA LEU A 71 -10.21 -7.85 7.23
C LEU A 71 -9.78 -6.98 6.03
N LEU A 72 -8.59 -6.38 6.09
CA LEU A 72 -8.03 -5.61 4.97
C LEU A 72 -7.80 -6.49 3.73
N ASN A 73 -7.30 -7.72 3.92
CA ASN A 73 -7.09 -8.66 2.83
C ASN A 73 -8.42 -9.14 2.22
N GLN A 74 -9.45 -9.35 3.04
CA GLN A 74 -10.78 -9.74 2.55
C GLN A 74 -11.46 -8.63 1.74
N SER A 75 -11.28 -7.35 2.12
CA SER A 75 -11.74 -6.22 1.33
C SER A 75 -11.06 -6.15 -0.05
N GLN A 76 -9.78 -6.52 -0.16
CA GLN A 76 -9.10 -6.58 -1.45
C GLN A 76 -9.49 -7.81 -2.28
N ASN A 77 -9.80 -8.94 -1.64
CA ASN A 77 -10.23 -10.16 -2.36
C ASN A 77 -11.69 -10.09 -2.83
N LYS A 78 -12.57 -9.34 -2.16
CA LYS A 78 -13.97 -9.16 -2.60
C LYS A 78 -14.08 -8.35 -3.90
N SER A 79 -13.12 -7.46 -4.19
CA SER A 79 -12.99 -6.80 -5.51
C SER A 79 -12.37 -7.69 -6.59
N LYS A 80 -11.77 -8.83 -6.24
CA LYS A 80 -11.19 -9.80 -7.20
C LYS A 80 -12.13 -10.93 -7.61
N ARG A 81 -13.03 -11.38 -6.73
CA ARG A 81 -13.96 -12.50 -7.01
C ARG A 81 -15.13 -12.20 -7.96
N LEU A 82 -15.25 -10.97 -8.47
CA LEU A 82 -16.21 -10.62 -9.53
C LEU A 82 -15.57 -10.66 -10.94
N ARG A 83 -14.36 -11.21 -11.10
CA ARG A 83 -13.60 -11.23 -12.36
C ARG A 83 -12.84 -12.55 -12.60
N GLU A 84 -13.47 -13.69 -12.36
CA GLU A 84 -12.82 -15.01 -12.52
C GLU A 84 -13.52 -15.95 -13.52
N ASP A 85 -14.34 -15.43 -14.44
CA ASP A 85 -14.74 -16.13 -15.67
C ASP A 85 -14.21 -15.34 -16.89
N ASP A 86 -12.91 -15.43 -17.18
CA ASP A 86 -12.37 -15.38 -18.55
C ASP A 86 -10.84 -15.56 -18.54
N ASN A 87 -10.39 -16.40 -19.46
CA ASN A 87 -9.12 -17.12 -19.49
C ASN A 87 -7.87 -16.29 -19.84
N ASP A 88 -6.75 -16.74 -19.26
CA ASP A 88 -5.42 -16.98 -19.85
C ASP A 88 -4.64 -15.93 -20.68
N ILE A 89 -3.37 -15.75 -20.24
CA ILE A 89 -2.13 -15.51 -21.02
C ILE A 89 -1.88 -14.06 -21.54
N ASN A 90 -1.20 -13.24 -20.73
CA ASN A 90 0.21 -12.83 -20.96
C ASN A 90 0.69 -11.67 -20.06
N THR A 91 1.86 -11.91 -19.48
CA THR A 91 2.73 -11.01 -18.72
C THR A 91 2.87 -9.59 -19.29
N SER A 92 2.44 -8.58 -18.53
CA SER A 92 3.25 -7.40 -18.21
C SER A 92 2.59 -6.50 -17.15
N ASN A 93 3.25 -6.41 -16.00
CA ASN A 93 3.30 -5.24 -15.14
C ASN A 93 1.98 -4.63 -14.61
N LYS A 94 1.61 -5.07 -13.40
CA LYS A 94 1.44 -4.21 -12.21
C LYS A 94 0.94 -2.80 -12.53
N ARG A 95 -0.33 -2.49 -12.24
CA ARG A 95 -0.70 -1.74 -11.02
C ARG A 95 -2.22 -1.86 -10.81
N ILE A 96 -2.68 -2.84 -10.02
CA ILE A 96 -3.92 -2.64 -9.24
C ILE A 96 -3.50 -1.71 -8.11
N ASN A 97 -3.50 -0.42 -8.40
CA ASN A 97 -3.13 0.60 -7.44
C ASN A 97 -4.40 1.11 -6.77
N THR A 98 -4.81 0.45 -5.70
CA THR A 98 -5.77 1.00 -4.74
C THR A 98 -5.18 2.17 -3.92
N SER A 99 -4.07 2.78 -4.36
CA SER A 99 -3.66 4.10 -3.88
C SER A 99 -3.96 5.13 -4.97
N ASN A 100 -4.84 6.08 -4.65
CA ASN A 100 -5.24 7.23 -5.47
C ASN A 100 -4.10 8.25 -5.62
N LYS A 101 -2.86 7.79 -5.82
CA LYS A 101 -1.67 8.62 -5.98
C LYS A 101 -1.38 8.95 -7.44
N ILE A 102 -2.18 8.45 -8.38
CA ILE A 102 -2.01 8.71 -9.81
C ILE A 102 -3.22 9.51 -10.31
N LEU A 103 -2.94 10.66 -10.93
CA LEU A 103 -3.94 11.45 -11.62
C LEU A 103 -3.88 11.20 -13.12
N PHE A 104 -5.05 11.03 -13.74
CA PHE A 104 -5.22 11.10 -15.17
C PHE A 104 -5.44 12.56 -15.57
N ALA A 105 -4.63 13.05 -16.51
CA ALA A 105 -4.78 14.33 -17.17
C ALA A 105 -5.30 14.13 -18.58
N GLY A 106 -6.56 14.49 -18.79
CA GLY A 106 -7.22 14.50 -20.08
C GLY A 106 -7.34 15.89 -20.69
N ASN A 107 -7.82 15.92 -21.93
CA ASN A 107 -8.03 17.14 -22.71
C ASN A 107 -6.74 17.97 -22.86
N LEU A 108 -5.62 17.28 -23.12
CA LEU A 108 -4.36 17.94 -23.37
C LEU A 108 -4.23 18.24 -24.86
N PRO A 109 -3.77 19.45 -25.23
CA PRO A 109 -3.59 19.80 -26.63
C PRO A 109 -2.48 18.94 -27.26
N SER A 110 -2.57 18.72 -28.57
CA SER A 110 -1.64 17.85 -29.31
C SER A 110 -0.18 18.33 -29.26
N ASN A 111 0.04 19.64 -29.05
CA ASN A 111 1.36 20.26 -28.91
C ASN A 111 1.90 20.27 -27.46
N ILE A 112 1.16 19.72 -26.48
CA ILE A 112 1.64 19.71 -25.09
C ILE A 112 2.93 18.90 -24.99
N THR A 113 3.92 19.41 -24.26
CA THR A 113 5.17 18.70 -24.03
C THR A 113 5.25 18.16 -22.61
N LEU A 114 6.05 17.10 -22.43
CA LEU A 114 6.35 16.55 -21.10
C LEU A 114 6.93 17.62 -20.17
N GLN A 115 7.78 18.52 -20.68
CA GLN A 115 8.39 19.58 -19.87
C GLN A 115 7.33 20.57 -19.38
N SER A 116 6.41 21.00 -20.24
CA SER A 116 5.31 21.90 -19.85
C SER A 116 4.47 21.30 -18.72
N LEU A 117 4.10 20.00 -18.83
CA LEU A 117 3.37 19.32 -17.76
C LEU A 117 4.21 19.20 -16.49
N THR A 118 5.47 18.80 -16.62
CA THR A 118 6.39 18.69 -15.48
C THR A 118 6.49 20.01 -14.73
N SER A 119 6.65 21.13 -15.42
CA SER A 119 6.72 22.46 -14.78
C SER A 119 5.44 22.84 -14.03
N ILE A 120 4.27 22.45 -14.53
CA ILE A 120 2.98 22.69 -13.86
C ILE A 120 2.88 21.84 -12.58
N PHE A 121 3.15 20.54 -12.68
CA PHE A 121 2.97 19.62 -11.55
C PHE A 121 4.10 19.69 -10.52
N GLN A 122 5.30 20.12 -10.89
CA GLN A 122 6.41 20.29 -9.95
C GLN A 122 6.12 21.36 -8.88
N GLN A 123 5.18 22.27 -9.12
CA GLN A 123 4.71 23.25 -8.12
C GLN A 123 3.87 22.61 -7.02
N SER A 124 3.29 21.44 -7.26
CA SER A 124 2.52 20.70 -6.27
C SER A 124 3.42 19.84 -5.39
N VAL A 125 3.18 19.89 -4.08
CA VAL A 125 3.91 19.06 -3.11
C VAL A 125 3.66 17.59 -3.45
N GLY A 126 4.71 16.77 -3.38
CA GLY A 126 4.59 15.33 -3.56
C GLY A 126 4.54 14.84 -5.00
N PHE A 127 4.86 15.69 -5.98
CA PHE A 127 5.04 15.29 -7.37
C PHE A 127 6.19 14.29 -7.55
N VAL A 128 5.98 13.24 -8.35
CA VAL A 128 6.99 12.20 -8.65
C VAL A 128 7.35 12.17 -10.14
N GLU A 129 6.39 11.85 -11.00
CA GLU A 129 6.63 11.77 -12.45
C GLU A 129 5.39 12.10 -13.28
N VAL A 130 5.60 12.58 -14.52
CA VAL A 130 4.57 12.65 -15.57
C VAL A 130 4.89 11.60 -16.63
N ARG A 131 3.86 10.89 -17.08
CA ARG A 131 3.92 9.95 -18.19
C ARG A 131 2.91 10.35 -19.25
N LEU A 132 3.41 10.87 -20.37
CA LEU A 132 2.56 11.17 -21.52
C LEU A 132 2.18 9.86 -22.22
N ALA A 133 0.90 9.71 -22.56
CA ALA A 133 0.39 8.56 -23.28
C ALA A 133 -0.35 9.06 -24.53
N PRO A 134 0.09 8.66 -25.74
CA PRO A 134 -0.64 8.98 -26.95
C PRO A 134 -1.95 8.20 -26.98
N ASN A 135 -3.03 8.86 -27.38
CA ASN A 135 -4.32 8.20 -27.52
C ASN A 135 -4.37 7.45 -28.85
N ALA A 136 -4.57 6.13 -28.79
CA ALA A 136 -4.64 5.27 -29.96
C ALA A 136 -5.88 5.54 -30.85
N ASN A 137 -6.94 6.12 -30.28
CA ASN A 137 -8.22 6.33 -30.97
C ASN A 137 -8.42 7.78 -31.45
N ASP A 138 -7.69 8.74 -30.89
CA ASP A 138 -7.81 10.17 -31.24
C ASP A 138 -6.47 10.88 -31.08
N SER A 139 -5.70 10.97 -32.17
CA SER A 139 -4.39 11.64 -32.20
C SER A 139 -4.45 13.13 -31.88
N SER A 140 -5.64 13.74 -31.82
CA SER A 140 -5.79 15.16 -31.48
C SER A 140 -5.82 15.42 -29.97
N LYS A 141 -6.07 14.38 -29.16
CA LYS A 141 -6.24 14.48 -27.70
C LYS A 141 -5.26 13.60 -26.96
N ASN A 142 -4.16 14.22 -26.57
CA ASN A 142 -3.19 13.58 -25.71
C ASN A 142 -3.74 13.46 -24.29
N HIS A 143 -3.24 12.46 -23.56
CA HIS A 143 -3.48 12.34 -22.14
C HIS A 143 -2.17 12.04 -21.42
N ALA A 144 -2.15 12.27 -20.12
CA ALA A 144 -1.00 11.98 -19.28
C ALA A 144 -1.43 11.34 -17.97
N PHE A 145 -0.51 10.60 -17.37
CA PHE A 145 -0.62 10.09 -16.00
C PHE A 145 0.42 10.80 -15.14
N ILE A 146 0.01 11.30 -13.99
CA ILE A 146 0.86 12.00 -13.04
C ILE A 146 0.92 11.19 -11.76
N GLU A 147 2.11 10.71 -11.39
CA GLU A 147 2.33 9.99 -10.12
C GLU A 147 2.74 10.97 -9.03
N PHE A 148 2.15 10.77 -7.86
CA PHE A 148 2.45 11.45 -6.61
C PHE A 148 2.96 10.45 -5.57
N ILE A 149 3.58 10.99 -4.52
CA ILE A 149 4.08 10.20 -3.39
C ILE A 149 2.94 9.55 -2.59
N ASP A 150 1.79 10.23 -2.47
CA ASP A 150 0.63 9.81 -1.71
C ASP A 150 -0.68 10.33 -2.32
N ASP A 151 -1.81 9.84 -1.80
CA ASP A 151 -3.16 10.20 -2.22
C ASP A 151 -3.58 11.61 -1.75
N VAL A 152 -3.01 12.09 -0.64
CA VAL A 152 -3.27 13.44 -0.13
C VAL A 152 -2.72 14.48 -1.09
N SER A 153 -1.46 14.33 -1.52
CA SER A 153 -0.82 15.22 -2.49
C SER A 153 -1.54 15.18 -3.83
N ALA A 154 -1.90 13.99 -4.32
CA ALA A 154 -2.66 13.84 -5.56
C ALA A 154 -4.03 14.55 -5.49
N ASN A 155 -4.78 14.38 -4.40
CA ASN A 155 -6.06 15.07 -4.23
C ASN A 155 -5.93 16.59 -4.12
N MET A 156 -4.86 17.08 -3.49
CA MET A 156 -4.58 18.52 -3.40
C MET A 156 -4.25 19.11 -4.78
N ALA A 157 -3.39 18.41 -5.53
CA ALA A 157 -3.04 18.80 -6.89
C ALA A 157 -4.27 18.79 -7.82
N LEU A 158 -5.13 17.76 -7.72
CA LEU A 158 -6.38 17.69 -8.48
C LEU A 158 -7.25 18.92 -8.19
N LYS A 159 -7.51 19.24 -6.92
CA LYS A 159 -8.36 20.39 -6.57
C LYS A 159 -7.80 21.73 -7.03
N THR A 160 -6.48 21.85 -7.11
CA THR A 160 -5.80 23.12 -7.41
C THR A 160 -5.56 23.32 -8.90
N LEU A 161 -5.24 22.25 -9.62
CA LEU A 161 -4.80 22.31 -11.03
C LEU A 161 -5.89 21.87 -12.01
N HIS A 162 -6.98 21.26 -11.54
CA HIS A 162 -8.12 20.92 -12.39
C HIS A 162 -8.76 22.20 -12.95
N GLY A 163 -8.99 22.22 -14.27
CA GLY A 163 -9.54 23.36 -14.98
C GLY A 163 -8.50 24.41 -15.40
N LEU A 164 -7.21 24.18 -15.16
CA LEU A 164 -6.15 25.09 -15.61
C LEU A 164 -6.17 25.20 -17.14
N GLN A 165 -6.22 26.41 -17.67
CA GLN A 165 -6.22 26.63 -19.12
C GLN A 165 -4.81 26.43 -19.68
N LEU A 166 -4.62 25.40 -20.51
CA LEU A 166 -3.34 25.09 -21.16
C LEU A 166 -3.23 25.76 -22.53
N SER A 167 -4.37 25.96 -23.19
CA SER A 167 -4.54 26.57 -24.51
C SER A 167 -5.85 27.39 -24.48
N PRO A 168 -6.04 28.41 -25.35
CA PRO A 168 -7.29 29.16 -25.41
C PRO A 168 -8.54 28.28 -25.55
N THR A 169 -8.40 27.10 -26.17
CA THR A 169 -9.47 26.11 -26.38
C THR A 169 -9.47 24.97 -25.37
N ASP A 170 -8.34 24.67 -24.73
CA ASP A 170 -8.15 23.42 -23.98
C ASP A 170 -7.83 23.68 -22.51
N THR A 171 -8.68 23.12 -21.64
CA THR A 171 -8.50 23.11 -20.19
C THR A 171 -8.02 21.76 -19.71
N LEU A 172 -7.08 21.76 -18.76
CA LEU A 172 -6.57 20.57 -18.09
C LEU A 172 -7.68 19.89 -17.27
N GLN A 173 -8.06 18.67 -17.64
CA GLN A 173 -9.02 17.88 -16.88
C GLN A 173 -8.30 16.81 -16.07
N LEU A 174 -8.36 16.93 -14.74
CA LEU A 174 -7.76 15.96 -13.81
C LEU A 174 -8.80 15.06 -13.16
N THR A 175 -8.55 13.76 -13.19
CA THR A 175 -9.37 12.73 -12.55
C THR A 175 -8.48 11.74 -11.83
N ILE A 176 -8.96 11.13 -10.73
CA ILE A 176 -8.25 10.04 -10.07
C ILE A 176 -8.20 8.83 -11.01
N SER A 177 -7.01 8.27 -11.23
CA SER A 177 -6.84 7.04 -12.01
C SER A 177 -7.07 5.83 -11.11
N ASN A 178 -8.16 5.08 -11.35
CA ASN A 178 -8.49 3.82 -10.67
C ASN A 178 -7.86 2.59 -11.33
#